data_AF-A0A927BLU3-F1
#
_entry.id   AF-A0A927BLU3-F1
#
_cell.length_a   1.000
_cell.length_b   1.000
_cell.length_c   1.000
_cell.angle_alpha   90.00
_cell.angle_beta   90.00
_cell.angle_gamma   90.00
#
_symmetry.space_group_name_H-M   'P 1'
#
loop_
_entity.id
_entity.type
_entity.pdbx_description
1 polymer ?
#
loop_
_entity_poly.entity_id
_entity_poly.type
_entity_poly.pdbx_seq_one_letter_code
_entity_poly.pdbx_strand_id
1 'polypeptide(L)'
;MIAVSDPEFGQVHDLTTASLLRYLRGRGWSPSRDYGRGQLWVLPVPDEPGEPYEVMVPLDRGPKDYADRVADLLETLSVVEARRPADVLREMSLPSADWQFLKLTPPGPSGTAPLVELVPALAGLRDLMTAAAAAEAAPEPQPVQPANKPQVVKDHVSSVRLDQTRVGSYVLAVHTPLPEAPAQDFLFDHDSREEPFARRVTRKLYAALICAREAADLSLREDELADFTRFAPGGLSANLCEALVKIGGEDGPGFSFDFAWSPDLPVEQPTHPIRLAPPQLEALDAGAKDLRARLGRRDMTLLGSVVRLHRELPHGPGAVTVAGYFDDRDGRKPRRVRMTLDHHDYGKAAEAHRRGDEVVVRGDLVVQGGVAGLQNIAAFTVHRMSE
;
A
#
# COMPACT_ATOMS: atom_id res chain seq x y z
N MET A 1 6.03 33.96 -21.48
CA MET A 1 7.21 33.17 -21.88
C MET A 1 8.18 33.19 -20.71
N ILE A 2 8.17 32.16 -19.87
CA ILE A 2 9.09 32.05 -18.74
C ILE A 2 10.15 31.06 -19.21
N ALA A 3 11.30 31.57 -19.64
CA ALA A 3 12.44 30.74 -20.00
C ALA A 3 12.88 29.92 -18.78
N VAL A 4 13.38 28.70 -19.04
CA VAL A 4 13.99 27.83 -18.02
C VAL A 4 15.14 28.60 -17.37
N SER A 5 15.12 28.73 -16.04
CA SER A 5 16.18 29.45 -15.31
C SER A 5 17.48 28.63 -15.25
N ASP A 6 18.64 29.28 -15.08
CA ASP A 6 19.97 28.62 -15.00
C ASP A 6 20.04 27.37 -14.07
N PRO A 7 19.44 27.34 -12.86
CA PRO A 7 19.43 26.13 -12.03
C PRO A 7 18.52 25.01 -12.57
N GLU A 8 17.48 25.34 -13.33
CA GLU A 8 16.60 24.37 -13.99
C GLU A 8 17.27 23.77 -15.23
N PHE A 9 18.15 24.53 -15.91
CA PHE A 9 19.01 24.04 -17.00
C PHE A 9 19.94 22.91 -16.55
N GLY A 10 20.41 22.94 -15.29
CA GLY A 10 21.20 21.85 -14.70
C GLY A 10 20.44 20.51 -14.65
N GLN A 11 19.14 20.54 -14.39
CA GLN A 11 18.29 19.33 -14.33
C GLN A 11 17.98 18.76 -15.72
N VAL A 12 18.01 19.60 -16.76
CA VAL A 12 17.81 19.17 -18.15
C VAL A 12 18.92 18.20 -18.59
N HIS A 13 20.16 18.39 -18.12
CA HIS A 13 21.27 17.49 -18.41
C HIS A 13 21.07 16.08 -17.84
N ASP A 14 20.33 15.94 -16.74
CA ASP A 14 20.09 14.66 -16.06
C ASP A 14 18.97 13.85 -16.71
N LEU A 15 18.13 14.48 -17.55
CA LEU A 15 17.08 13.77 -18.28
C LEU A 15 17.67 12.77 -19.27
N THR A 16 17.23 11.52 -19.14
CA THR A 16 17.58 10.46 -20.08
C THR A 16 16.61 10.47 -21.27
N THR A 17 17.07 10.01 -22.44
CA THR A 17 16.20 9.77 -23.59
C THR A 17 15.01 8.88 -23.24
N ALA A 18 15.20 7.88 -22.37
CA ALA A 18 14.12 7.02 -21.89
C ALA A 18 13.03 7.82 -21.15
N SER A 19 13.42 8.78 -20.30
CA SER A 19 12.50 9.67 -19.61
C SER A 19 11.70 10.55 -20.58
N LEU A 20 12.33 11.07 -21.63
CA LEU A 20 11.66 11.88 -22.67
C LEU A 20 10.59 11.06 -23.39
N LEU A 21 10.99 9.89 -23.92
CA LEU A 21 10.11 9.01 -24.70
C LEU A 21 8.93 8.51 -23.85
N ARG A 22 9.19 8.15 -22.59
CA ARG A 22 8.16 7.73 -21.63
C ARG A 22 7.11 8.82 -21.43
N TYR A 23 7.57 10.04 -21.12
CA TYR A 23 6.67 11.17 -20.87
C TYR A 23 5.77 11.45 -22.08
N LEU A 24 6.35 11.47 -23.27
CA LEU A 24 5.63 11.71 -24.52
C LEU A 24 4.56 10.64 -24.80
N ARG A 25 4.91 9.34 -24.71
CA ARG A 25 3.93 8.25 -24.87
C ARG A 25 2.78 8.39 -23.88
N GLY A 26 3.09 8.72 -22.63
CA GLY A 26 2.10 8.94 -21.58
C GLY A 26 1.12 10.07 -21.83
N ARG A 27 1.49 11.03 -22.67
CA ARG A 27 0.67 12.19 -23.04
C ARG A 27 0.05 12.07 -24.42
N GLY A 28 0.04 10.87 -25.01
CA GLY A 28 -0.60 10.59 -26.30
C GLY A 28 0.22 11.00 -27.53
N TRP A 29 1.49 11.38 -27.34
CA TRP A 29 2.39 11.61 -28.47
C TRP A 29 2.79 10.28 -29.10
N SER A 30 3.01 10.30 -30.40
CA SER A 30 3.41 9.11 -31.16
C SER A 30 4.62 9.39 -32.07
N PRO A 31 5.53 8.43 -32.27
CA PRO A 31 6.65 8.60 -33.18
C PRO A 31 6.15 8.66 -34.62
N SER A 32 6.66 9.63 -35.39
CA SER A 32 6.28 9.88 -36.79
C SER A 32 7.43 9.62 -37.77
N ARG A 33 8.62 10.17 -37.51
CA ARG A 33 9.79 10.04 -38.40
C ARG A 33 11.09 9.91 -37.63
N ASP A 34 12.02 9.13 -38.17
CA ASP A 34 13.35 8.92 -37.61
C ASP A 34 14.41 9.68 -38.42
N TYR A 35 15.30 10.41 -37.74
CA TYR A 35 16.42 11.16 -38.31
C TYR A 35 17.78 10.67 -37.78
N GLY A 36 17.83 9.43 -37.27
CA GLY A 36 19.03 8.77 -36.77
C GLY A 36 19.38 9.14 -35.34
N ARG A 37 19.82 10.39 -35.10
CA ARG A 37 20.16 10.89 -33.74
C ARG A 37 18.99 11.58 -33.04
N GLY A 38 17.86 11.73 -33.73
CA GLY A 38 16.64 12.27 -33.17
C GLY A 38 15.41 11.69 -33.87
N GLN A 39 14.28 11.72 -33.19
CA GLN A 39 13.01 11.18 -33.69
C GLN A 39 11.90 12.21 -33.50
N LEU A 40 11.11 12.42 -34.56
CA LEU A 40 9.98 13.34 -34.57
C LEU A 40 8.77 12.66 -33.94
N TRP A 41 8.18 13.32 -32.97
CA TRP A 41 6.97 12.88 -32.29
C TRP A 41 5.86 13.87 -32.54
N VAL A 42 4.65 13.36 -32.74
CA VAL A 42 3.47 14.17 -33.07
C VAL A 42 2.35 13.92 -32.08
N LEU A 43 1.63 14.99 -31.73
CA LEU A 43 0.39 14.94 -30.96
C LEU A 43 -0.77 15.35 -31.87
N PRO A 44 -1.70 14.44 -32.19
CA PRO A 44 -2.88 14.79 -32.97
C PRO A 44 -3.81 15.70 -32.16
N VAL A 45 -4.37 16.74 -32.79
CA VAL A 45 -5.36 17.64 -32.19
C VAL A 45 -6.76 17.12 -32.58
N PRO A 46 -7.57 16.59 -31.66
CA PRO A 46 -8.79 15.86 -32.01
C PRO A 46 -9.91 16.70 -32.65
N ASP A 47 -9.97 18.01 -32.40
CA ASP A 47 -11.17 18.84 -32.65
C ASP A 47 -10.91 20.13 -33.46
N GLU A 48 -9.72 20.36 -34.00
CA GLU A 48 -9.44 21.51 -34.88
C GLU A 48 -8.77 21.07 -36.20
N PRO A 49 -9.12 21.67 -37.35
CA PRO A 49 -8.35 21.54 -38.59
C PRO A 49 -7.05 22.35 -38.47
N GLY A 50 -6.19 21.96 -37.54
CA GLY A 50 -4.87 22.53 -37.28
C GLY A 50 -3.76 21.53 -37.58
N GLU A 51 -2.54 22.03 -37.80
CA GLU A 51 -1.37 21.17 -37.88
C GLU A 51 -1.12 20.48 -36.52
N PRO A 52 -0.75 19.19 -36.50
CA PRO A 52 -0.43 18.51 -35.26
C PRO A 52 0.76 19.20 -34.57
N TYR A 53 0.81 19.15 -33.25
CA TYR A 53 2.02 19.59 -32.56
C TYR A 53 3.15 18.59 -32.83
N GLU A 54 4.33 19.11 -33.11
CA GLU A 54 5.52 18.30 -33.40
C GLU A 54 6.64 18.64 -32.44
N VAL A 55 7.35 17.61 -31.96
CA VAL A 55 8.56 17.77 -31.14
C VAL A 55 9.69 16.89 -31.67
N MET A 56 10.91 17.41 -31.63
CA MET A 56 12.12 16.66 -31.95
C MET A 56 12.72 16.07 -30.68
N VAL A 57 12.77 14.75 -30.58
CA VAL A 57 13.31 14.04 -29.42
C VAL A 57 14.76 13.64 -29.69
N PRO A 58 15.75 14.11 -28.90
CA PRO A 58 17.13 13.66 -29.04
C PRO A 58 17.30 12.23 -28.51
N LEU A 59 17.76 11.32 -29.39
CA LEU A 59 17.98 9.91 -29.05
C LEU A 59 19.40 9.60 -28.56
N ASP A 60 20.33 10.55 -28.75
CA ASP A 60 21.73 10.44 -28.34
C ASP A 60 22.10 11.59 -27.40
N ARG A 61 22.70 11.27 -26.25
CA ARG A 61 23.16 12.24 -25.24
C ARG A 61 24.61 12.73 -25.49
N GLY A 62 25.31 12.16 -26.47
CA GLY A 62 26.68 12.51 -26.80
C GLY A 62 26.91 13.95 -27.32
N PRO A 63 26.03 14.53 -28.15
CA PRO A 63 26.16 15.90 -28.65
C PRO A 63 26.10 16.97 -27.53
N LYS A 64 26.85 18.06 -27.70
CA LYS A 64 26.91 19.16 -26.71
C LYS A 64 25.61 19.95 -26.60
N ASP A 65 24.82 19.97 -27.67
CA ASP A 65 23.53 20.66 -27.80
C ASP A 65 22.35 19.82 -27.30
N TYR A 66 22.59 18.65 -26.68
CA TYR A 66 21.52 17.80 -26.13
C TYR A 66 20.59 18.59 -25.21
N ALA A 67 21.14 19.37 -24.29
CA ALA A 67 20.33 20.16 -23.35
C ALA A 67 19.49 21.22 -24.07
N ASP A 68 20.03 21.87 -25.11
CA ASP A 68 19.29 22.84 -25.91
C ASP A 68 18.14 22.17 -26.67
N ARG A 69 18.34 20.96 -27.22
CA ARG A 69 17.27 20.19 -27.87
C ARG A 69 16.18 19.77 -26.88
N VAL A 70 16.54 19.39 -25.66
CA VAL A 70 15.55 19.06 -24.62
C VAL A 70 14.80 20.30 -24.15
N ALA A 71 15.46 21.47 -24.07
CA ALA A 71 14.81 22.74 -23.77
C ALA A 71 13.74 23.11 -24.82
N ASP A 72 14.07 23.00 -26.12
CA ASP A 72 13.11 23.23 -27.23
C ASP A 72 11.87 22.31 -27.10
N LEU A 73 12.09 21.05 -26.75
CA LEU A 73 11.03 20.07 -26.49
C LEU A 73 10.17 20.50 -25.29
N LEU A 74 10.78 20.90 -24.17
CA LEU A 74 10.08 21.32 -22.95
C LEU A 74 9.25 22.60 -23.16
N GLU A 75 9.73 23.54 -23.97
CA GLU A 75 8.96 24.73 -24.34
C GLU A 75 7.70 24.34 -25.11
N THR A 76 7.81 23.43 -26.07
CA THR A 76 6.65 22.96 -26.84
C THR A 76 5.64 22.25 -25.93
N LEU A 77 6.10 21.38 -25.03
CA LEU A 77 5.24 20.72 -24.04
C LEU A 77 4.58 21.70 -23.07
N SER A 78 5.30 22.75 -22.66
CA SER A 78 4.77 23.80 -21.79
C SER A 78 3.58 24.52 -22.43
N VAL A 79 3.64 24.78 -23.74
CA VAL A 79 2.53 25.38 -24.49
C VAL A 79 1.37 24.41 -24.59
N VAL A 80 1.62 23.16 -25.01
CA VAL A 80 0.58 22.14 -25.19
C VAL A 80 -0.15 21.83 -23.88
N GLU A 81 0.57 21.74 -22.76
CA GLU A 81 0.00 21.39 -21.45
C GLU A 81 -0.49 22.59 -20.65
N ALA A 82 -0.27 23.83 -21.12
CA ALA A 82 -0.53 25.06 -20.37
C ALA A 82 0.09 25.06 -18.95
N ARG A 83 1.31 24.53 -18.82
CA ARG A 83 2.07 24.40 -17.57
C ARG A 83 3.44 25.04 -17.69
N ARG A 84 4.06 25.44 -16.58
CA ARG A 84 5.42 25.99 -16.63
C ARG A 84 6.43 24.89 -17.03
N PRO A 85 7.48 25.22 -17.81
CA PRO A 85 8.50 24.24 -18.22
C PRO A 85 9.12 23.48 -17.03
N ALA A 86 9.34 24.16 -15.91
CA ALA A 86 9.86 23.57 -14.68
C ALA A 86 8.95 22.48 -14.08
N ASP A 87 7.63 22.65 -14.19
CA ASP A 87 6.67 21.65 -13.69
C ASP A 87 6.64 20.40 -14.59
N VAL A 88 6.84 20.59 -15.90
CA VAL A 88 6.98 19.50 -16.89
C VAL A 88 8.30 18.77 -16.71
N LEU A 89 9.41 19.50 -16.59
CA LEU A 89 10.75 18.97 -16.34
C LEU A 89 10.79 18.12 -15.07
N ARG A 90 10.24 18.65 -13.97
CA ARG A 90 10.14 17.91 -12.70
C ARG A 90 9.40 16.59 -12.89
N GLU A 91 8.21 16.62 -13.50
CA GLU A 91 7.43 15.40 -13.71
C GLU A 91 8.12 14.39 -14.64
N MET A 92 8.78 14.87 -15.69
CA MET A 92 9.56 14.06 -16.62
C MET A 92 10.77 13.40 -15.96
N SER A 93 11.36 14.05 -14.96
CA SER A 93 12.48 13.50 -14.17
C SER A 93 12.04 12.51 -13.09
N LEU A 94 10.75 12.47 -12.72
CA LEU A 94 10.24 11.44 -11.81
C LEU A 94 10.24 10.07 -12.49
N PRO A 95 10.61 8.97 -11.78
CA PRO A 95 10.48 7.62 -12.31
C PRO A 95 9.05 7.34 -12.80
N SER A 96 8.93 6.35 -13.68
CA SER A 96 7.63 5.75 -13.99
C SER A 96 6.91 5.40 -12.69
N ALA A 97 5.65 5.80 -12.53
CA ALA A 97 4.95 5.62 -11.26
C ALA A 97 3.44 5.50 -11.47
N ASP A 98 2.80 4.71 -10.60
CA ASP A 98 1.36 4.77 -10.44
C ASP A 98 1.01 5.80 -9.37
N TRP A 99 -0.02 6.59 -9.65
CA TRP A 99 -0.48 7.69 -8.80
C TRP A 99 -1.77 7.33 -8.10
N GLN A 100 -1.87 7.75 -6.84
CA GLN A 100 -3.05 7.69 -6.01
C GLN A 100 -3.34 9.11 -5.51
N PHE A 101 -4.53 9.61 -5.79
CA PHE A 101 -4.95 10.94 -5.36
C PHE A 101 -6.00 10.79 -4.27
N LEU A 102 -5.63 11.14 -3.04
CA LEU A 102 -6.56 11.23 -1.92
C LEU A 102 -7.10 12.65 -1.85
N LYS A 103 -8.36 12.81 -2.20
CA LYS A 103 -9.09 14.08 -2.13
C LYS A 103 -9.86 14.16 -0.82
N LEU A 104 -9.36 15.00 0.08
CA LEU A 104 -9.99 15.29 1.36
C LEU A 104 -11.00 16.44 1.21
N THR A 105 -11.99 16.48 2.08
CA THR A 105 -12.95 17.59 2.19
C THR A 105 -12.89 18.16 3.61
N PRO A 106 -11.78 18.81 4.00
CA PRO A 106 -11.64 19.39 5.33
C PRO A 106 -12.62 20.56 5.53
N PRO A 107 -13.01 20.86 6.79
CA PRO A 107 -13.77 22.05 7.10
C PRO A 107 -12.91 23.31 6.89
N GLY A 108 -13.54 24.40 6.47
CA GLY A 108 -12.90 25.70 6.31
C GLY A 108 -12.79 26.19 4.86
N PRO A 109 -11.96 27.23 4.63
CA PRO A 109 -11.79 27.81 3.29
C PRO A 109 -11.27 26.81 2.26
N SER A 110 -11.75 26.93 1.03
CA SER A 110 -11.30 26.09 -0.09
C SER A 110 -9.76 26.14 -0.25
N GLY A 111 -9.14 24.97 -0.41
CA GLY A 111 -7.69 24.83 -0.55
C GLY A 111 -6.91 24.85 0.78
N THR A 112 -7.59 24.97 1.93
CA THR A 112 -6.98 24.87 3.25
C THR A 112 -7.46 23.63 3.99
N ALA A 113 -6.69 23.16 4.98
CA ALA A 113 -7.08 22.06 5.85
C ALA A 113 -6.47 22.28 7.25
N PRO A 114 -7.20 22.02 8.34
CA PRO A 114 -6.64 22.06 9.68
C PRO A 114 -5.50 21.05 9.84
N LEU A 115 -4.34 21.51 10.31
CA LEU A 115 -3.16 20.65 10.49
C LEU A 115 -3.44 19.44 11.39
N VAL A 116 -4.27 19.64 12.42
CA VAL A 116 -4.68 18.60 13.36
C VAL A 116 -5.49 17.47 12.71
N GLU A 117 -6.19 17.75 11.61
CA GLU A 117 -6.93 16.74 10.83
C GLU A 117 -6.03 16.07 9.78
N LEU A 118 -5.05 16.79 9.25
CA LEU A 118 -4.13 16.27 8.23
C LEU A 118 -3.16 15.23 8.77
N VAL A 119 -2.66 15.40 9.99
CA VAL A 119 -1.67 14.48 10.57
C VAL A 119 -2.23 13.04 10.70
N PRO A 120 -3.43 12.83 11.28
CA PRO A 120 -4.10 11.53 11.25
C PRO A 120 -4.33 11.01 9.84
N ALA A 121 -4.75 11.86 8.90
CA ALA A 121 -5.01 11.44 7.52
C ALA A 121 -3.75 10.93 6.80
N LEU A 122 -2.61 11.61 6.97
CA LEU A 122 -1.32 11.17 6.44
C LEU A 122 -0.86 9.86 7.09
N ALA A 123 -1.05 9.72 8.41
CA ALA A 123 -0.73 8.48 9.10
C ALA A 123 -1.64 7.33 8.62
N GLY A 124 -2.93 7.58 8.41
CA GLY A 124 -3.87 6.63 7.84
C GLY A 124 -3.51 6.25 6.41
N LEU A 125 -3.09 7.20 5.58
CA LEU A 125 -2.61 6.94 4.21
C LEU A 125 -1.38 6.04 4.19
N ARG A 126 -0.40 6.27 5.06
CA ARG A 126 0.74 5.37 5.24
C ARG A 126 0.31 3.96 5.66
N ASP A 127 -0.61 3.88 6.62
CA ASP A 127 -1.12 2.60 7.13
C ASP A 127 -1.91 1.84 6.04
N LEU A 128 -2.62 2.58 5.17
CA LEU A 128 -3.36 2.05 4.01
C LEU A 128 -2.39 1.45 2.98
N MET A 129 -1.34 2.18 2.60
CA MET A 129 -0.31 1.67 1.68
C MET A 129 0.37 0.43 2.26
N THR A 130 0.62 0.43 3.58
CA THR A 130 1.19 -0.73 4.29
C THR A 130 0.25 -1.93 4.25
N ALA A 131 -1.05 -1.72 4.45
CA ALA A 131 -2.05 -2.78 4.43
C ALA A 131 -2.20 -3.41 3.04
N ALA A 132 -2.20 -2.59 1.98
CA ALA A 132 -2.25 -3.08 0.60
C ALA A 132 -0.99 -3.89 0.23
N ALA A 133 0.19 -3.37 0.58
CA ALA A 133 1.45 -4.07 0.34
C ALA A 133 1.54 -5.40 1.12
N ALA A 134 1.04 -5.43 2.36
CA ALA A 134 0.97 -6.65 3.16
C ALA A 134 -0.04 -7.66 2.60
N ALA A 135 -1.17 -7.21 2.07
CA ALA A 135 -2.16 -8.08 1.43
C ALA A 135 -1.62 -8.73 0.15
N GLU A 136 -0.83 -7.99 -0.63
CA GLU A 136 -0.19 -8.51 -1.85
C GLU A 136 0.98 -9.44 -1.55
N ALA A 137 1.78 -9.16 -0.51
CA ALA A 137 2.92 -9.99 -0.14
C ALA A 137 2.52 -11.30 0.58
N ALA A 138 1.28 -11.40 1.06
CA ALA A 138 0.82 -12.56 1.81
C ALA A 138 0.53 -13.76 0.87
N PRO A 139 0.93 -14.99 1.24
CA PRO A 139 0.65 -16.18 0.43
C PRO A 139 -0.83 -16.54 0.40
N GLU A 140 -1.60 -16.10 1.38
CA GLU A 140 -3.04 -16.34 1.51
C GLU A 140 -3.74 -15.06 2.01
N PRO A 141 -5.04 -14.89 1.74
CA PRO A 141 -5.81 -13.76 2.26
C PRO A 141 -5.78 -13.67 3.79
N GLN A 142 -5.47 -12.48 4.33
CA GLN A 142 -5.37 -12.23 5.76
C GLN A 142 -6.39 -11.16 6.21
N PRO A 143 -7.58 -11.55 6.70
CA PRO A 143 -8.58 -10.61 7.20
C PRO A 143 -8.07 -9.76 8.39
N VAL A 144 -7.11 -10.29 9.15
CA VAL A 144 -6.32 -9.51 10.11
C VAL A 144 -4.85 -9.79 9.86
N GLN A 145 -4.08 -8.74 9.62
CA GLN A 145 -2.68 -8.85 9.24
C GLN A 145 -1.78 -8.80 10.49
N PRO A 146 -0.61 -9.45 10.47
CA PRO A 146 0.33 -9.44 11.59
C PRO A 146 0.87 -8.02 11.86
N ALA A 147 1.26 -7.78 13.11
CA ALA A 147 1.84 -6.50 13.54
C ALA A 147 3.20 -6.24 12.87
N ASN A 148 4.07 -7.25 12.84
CA ASN A 148 5.36 -7.14 12.14
C ASN A 148 5.18 -7.49 10.66
N LYS A 149 5.57 -6.57 9.78
CA LYS A 149 5.48 -6.75 8.33
C LYS A 149 6.77 -7.35 7.75
N PRO A 150 6.67 -8.20 6.70
CA PRO A 150 7.84 -8.66 5.95
C PRO A 150 8.69 -7.50 5.41
N GLN A 151 9.97 -7.74 5.16
CA GLN A 151 10.89 -6.69 4.70
C GLN A 151 10.46 -6.08 3.35
N VAL A 152 9.98 -6.90 2.41
CA VAL A 152 9.47 -6.43 1.11
C VAL A 152 8.35 -5.39 1.24
N VAL A 153 7.50 -5.50 2.28
CA VAL A 153 6.44 -4.51 2.56
C VAL A 153 7.04 -3.21 3.07
N LYS A 154 8.03 -3.29 3.97
CA LYS A 154 8.72 -2.11 4.53
C LYS A 154 9.47 -1.37 3.44
N ASP A 155 10.17 -2.10 2.58
CA ASP A 155 10.92 -1.55 1.45
C ASP A 155 9.97 -0.84 0.47
N HIS A 156 8.85 -1.47 0.12
CA HIS A 156 7.83 -0.86 -0.73
C HIS A 156 7.28 0.43 -0.14
N VAL A 157 6.82 0.42 1.12
CA VAL A 157 6.26 1.62 1.78
C VAL A 157 7.31 2.74 1.87
N SER A 158 8.59 2.40 2.07
CA SER A 158 9.69 3.38 2.06
C SER A 158 9.98 3.97 0.68
N SER A 159 9.57 3.29 -0.40
CA SER A 159 9.71 3.76 -1.79
C SER A 159 8.57 4.68 -2.23
N VAL A 160 7.41 4.60 -1.58
CA VAL A 160 6.26 5.48 -1.83
C VAL A 160 6.66 6.93 -1.54
N ARG A 161 6.15 7.87 -2.33
CA ARG A 161 6.48 9.30 -2.23
C ARG A 161 5.19 10.12 -2.20
N LEU A 162 5.19 11.16 -1.37
CA LEU A 162 4.15 12.19 -1.35
C LEU A 162 4.64 13.37 -2.19
N ASP A 163 3.87 13.77 -3.20
CA ASP A 163 4.13 14.95 -4.01
C ASP A 163 3.41 16.18 -3.41
N GLN A 164 3.66 17.35 -3.99
CA GLN A 164 3.01 18.60 -3.62
C GLN A 164 1.49 18.48 -3.72
N THR A 165 0.79 19.18 -2.82
CA THR A 165 -0.66 19.29 -2.88
C THR A 165 -1.09 20.03 -4.15
N ARG A 166 -2.15 19.55 -4.80
CA ARG A 166 -2.70 20.18 -6.01
C ARG A 166 -3.80 21.18 -5.66
N VAL A 167 -4.01 22.16 -6.53
CA VAL A 167 -5.08 23.16 -6.40
C VAL A 167 -6.45 22.50 -6.58
N GLY A 168 -7.39 22.82 -5.69
CA GLY A 168 -8.68 22.15 -5.53
C GLY A 168 -8.71 21.37 -4.21
N SER A 169 -9.88 21.33 -3.54
CA SER A 169 -10.19 20.50 -2.35
C SER A 169 -9.05 19.58 -1.90
N TYR A 170 -8.34 19.96 -0.83
CA TYR A 170 -7.05 19.44 -0.36
C TYR A 170 -6.69 18.03 -0.89
N VAL A 171 -5.97 17.99 -2.04
CA VAL A 171 -5.57 16.73 -2.70
C VAL A 171 -4.15 16.34 -2.29
N LEU A 172 -4.02 15.18 -1.67
CA LEU A 172 -2.76 14.51 -1.40
C LEU A 172 -2.42 13.59 -2.57
N ALA A 173 -1.35 13.91 -3.30
CA ALA A 173 -0.87 13.11 -4.42
C ALA A 173 0.24 12.17 -3.93
N VAL A 174 -0.02 10.87 -4.00
CA VAL A 174 0.95 9.82 -3.68
C VAL A 174 1.38 9.15 -4.98
N HIS A 175 2.67 8.88 -5.13
CA HIS A 175 3.18 8.10 -6.24
C HIS A 175 4.00 6.91 -5.77
N THR A 176 3.78 5.80 -6.46
CA THR A 176 4.44 4.51 -6.24
C THR A 176 5.38 4.26 -7.42
N PRO A 177 6.71 4.48 -7.24
CA PRO A 177 7.67 4.27 -8.31
C PRO A 177 7.65 2.83 -8.82
N LEU A 178 7.67 2.68 -10.14
CA LEU A 178 7.82 1.42 -10.84
C LEU A 178 9.28 1.26 -11.24
N PRO A 179 9.84 0.05 -11.15
CA PRO A 179 11.19 -0.20 -11.64
C PRO A 179 11.24 0.05 -13.15
N GLU A 180 12.34 0.66 -13.61
CA GLU A 180 12.58 0.82 -15.05
C GLU A 180 12.75 -0.57 -15.70
N ALA A 181 12.00 -0.82 -16.77
CA ALA A 181 12.20 -2.02 -17.57
C ALA A 181 13.55 -1.90 -18.30
N PRO A 182 14.45 -2.91 -18.23
CA PRO A 182 15.71 -2.85 -18.96
C PRO A 182 15.44 -2.79 -20.47
N ALA A 183 16.22 -1.96 -21.18
CA ALA A 183 16.03 -1.65 -22.61
C ALA A 183 16.08 -2.88 -23.55
N GLN A 184 16.58 -4.03 -23.08
CA GLN A 184 16.67 -5.26 -23.86
C GLN A 184 15.38 -6.09 -23.83
N ASP A 185 14.47 -5.83 -22.87
CA ASP A 185 13.23 -6.60 -22.76
C ASP A 185 12.21 -6.21 -23.84
N PHE A 186 12.35 -5.05 -24.50
CA PHE A 186 11.44 -4.60 -25.57
C PHE A 186 11.44 -5.50 -26.81
N LEU A 187 12.39 -6.44 -26.91
CA LEU A 187 12.54 -7.38 -28.03
C LEU A 187 11.81 -8.72 -27.82
N PHE A 188 11.30 -8.99 -26.61
CA PHE A 188 10.57 -10.21 -26.28
C PHE A 188 9.10 -9.93 -25.95
N ASP A 189 8.26 -10.92 -26.25
CA ASP A 189 6.80 -10.91 -26.20
C ASP A 189 6.24 -10.19 -24.95
N HIS A 190 5.41 -9.16 -25.15
CA HIS A 190 4.85 -8.32 -24.07
C HIS A 190 4.03 -9.12 -23.04
N ASP A 191 3.54 -10.32 -23.41
CA ASP A 191 2.67 -11.16 -22.58
C ASP A 191 3.38 -11.93 -21.46
N SER A 192 4.71 -11.92 -21.40
CA SER A 192 5.48 -12.80 -20.50
C SER A 192 6.23 -12.10 -19.35
N ARG A 193 6.13 -10.77 -19.23
CA ARG A 193 6.79 -10.04 -18.15
C ARG A 193 5.98 -10.14 -16.85
N GLU A 194 6.60 -10.65 -15.80
CA GLU A 194 6.01 -10.62 -14.47
C GLU A 194 5.79 -9.16 -14.03
N GLU A 195 4.54 -8.80 -13.75
CA GLU A 195 4.17 -7.45 -13.34
C GLU A 195 4.93 -7.05 -12.06
N PRO A 196 5.59 -5.87 -12.00
CA PRO A 196 6.38 -5.48 -10.83
C PRO A 196 5.58 -5.49 -9.53
N PHE A 197 6.21 -5.88 -8.42
CA PHE A 197 5.55 -5.92 -7.10
C PHE A 197 4.84 -4.59 -6.77
N ALA A 198 5.49 -3.45 -7.04
CA ALA A 198 4.91 -2.13 -6.81
C ALA A 198 3.57 -1.93 -7.54
N ARG A 199 3.48 -2.37 -8.79
CA ARG A 199 2.24 -2.32 -9.58
C ARG A 199 1.17 -3.26 -9.01
N ARG A 200 1.55 -4.49 -8.66
CA ARG A 200 0.61 -5.45 -8.06
C ARG A 200 0.03 -4.93 -6.75
N VAL A 201 0.84 -4.25 -5.93
CA VAL A 201 0.38 -3.55 -4.72
C VAL A 201 -0.64 -2.46 -5.05
N THR A 202 -0.40 -1.62 -6.05
CA THR A 202 -1.37 -0.57 -6.42
C THR A 202 -2.68 -1.16 -6.94
N ARG A 203 -2.64 -2.25 -7.72
CA ARG A 203 -3.84 -3.00 -8.14
C ARG A 203 -4.56 -3.61 -6.94
N LYS A 204 -3.82 -4.19 -6.00
CA LYS A 204 -4.38 -4.75 -4.75
C LYS A 204 -5.03 -3.67 -3.91
N LEU A 205 -4.43 -2.48 -3.81
CA LEU A 205 -5.01 -1.33 -3.13
C LEU A 205 -6.34 -0.93 -3.77
N TYR A 206 -6.37 -0.79 -5.11
CA TYR A 206 -7.60 -0.45 -5.83
C TYR A 206 -8.71 -1.47 -5.58
N ALA A 207 -8.40 -2.78 -5.70
CA ALA A 207 -9.34 -3.85 -5.44
C ALA A 207 -9.83 -3.85 -3.97
N ALA A 208 -8.92 -3.64 -3.01
CA ALA A 208 -9.26 -3.60 -1.60
C ALA A 208 -10.18 -2.43 -1.24
N LEU A 209 -10.00 -1.27 -1.88
CA LEU A 209 -10.89 -0.12 -1.72
C LEU A 209 -12.29 -0.37 -2.31
N ILE A 210 -12.40 -1.05 -3.45
CA ILE A 210 -13.68 -1.49 -4.01
C ILE A 210 -14.37 -2.44 -3.02
N CYS A 211 -13.67 -3.47 -2.58
CA CYS A 211 -14.18 -4.44 -1.62
C CYS A 211 -14.59 -3.80 -0.28
N ALA A 212 -13.84 -2.80 0.21
CA ALA A 212 -14.20 -2.06 1.41
C ALA A 212 -15.52 -1.31 1.24
N ARG A 213 -15.68 -0.59 0.12
CA ARG A 213 -16.92 0.13 -0.19
C ARG A 213 -18.09 -0.85 -0.32
N GLU A 214 -17.92 -1.95 -1.04
CA GLU A 214 -18.96 -2.97 -1.22
C GLU A 214 -19.39 -3.63 0.11
N ALA A 215 -18.44 -3.96 0.98
CA ALA A 215 -18.72 -4.53 2.30
C ALA A 215 -19.50 -3.55 3.20
N ALA A 216 -19.13 -2.27 3.14
CA ALA A 216 -19.83 -1.21 3.86
C ALA A 216 -21.24 -0.99 3.30
N ASP A 217 -21.39 -0.88 1.97
CA ASP A 217 -22.68 -0.70 1.30
C ASP A 217 -23.62 -1.90 1.50
N LEU A 218 -23.09 -3.12 1.61
CA LEU A 218 -23.88 -4.30 1.98
C LEU A 218 -24.39 -4.18 3.42
N SER A 219 -23.53 -3.77 4.36
CA SER A 219 -23.92 -3.63 5.76
C SER A 219 -25.01 -2.57 5.95
N LEU A 220 -24.90 -1.45 5.22
CA LEU A 220 -25.89 -0.37 5.24
C LEU A 220 -27.23 -0.76 4.60
N ARG A 221 -27.21 -1.58 3.55
CA ARG A 221 -28.45 -2.01 2.87
C ARG A 221 -29.26 -3.01 3.69
N GLU A 222 -28.58 -3.92 4.39
CA GLU A 222 -29.22 -4.97 5.17
C GLU A 222 -29.50 -4.55 6.63
N ASP A 223 -28.99 -3.38 7.06
CA ASP A 223 -29.00 -2.91 8.46
C ASP A 223 -28.38 -3.94 9.44
N GLU A 224 -27.45 -4.73 8.94
CA GLU A 224 -26.70 -5.77 9.66
C GLU A 224 -25.26 -5.79 9.17
N LEU A 225 -24.30 -6.03 10.08
CA LEU A 225 -22.89 -6.09 9.69
C LEU A 225 -22.62 -7.26 8.73
N ALA A 226 -22.14 -6.95 7.53
CA ALA A 226 -21.75 -7.96 6.56
C ALA A 226 -20.57 -8.82 7.04
N ASP A 227 -20.44 -10.02 6.50
CA ASP A 227 -19.27 -10.87 6.73
C ASP A 227 -18.07 -10.38 5.90
N PHE A 228 -17.27 -9.48 6.48
CA PHE A 228 -16.12 -8.86 5.82
C PHE A 228 -15.04 -9.88 5.41
N THR A 229 -15.03 -11.09 5.99
CA THR A 229 -14.05 -12.12 5.61
C THR A 229 -14.18 -12.56 4.15
N ARG A 230 -15.37 -12.45 3.56
CA ARG A 230 -15.65 -12.77 2.15
C ARG A 230 -14.89 -11.88 1.17
N PHE A 231 -14.50 -10.70 1.62
CA PHE A 231 -13.82 -9.69 0.82
C PHE A 231 -12.29 -9.71 1.01
N ALA A 232 -11.78 -10.56 1.91
CA ALA A 232 -10.35 -10.68 2.16
C ALA A 232 -9.51 -11.08 0.94
N PRO A 233 -9.99 -11.93 -0.01
CA PRO A 233 -9.24 -12.21 -1.24
C PRO A 233 -8.96 -10.97 -2.10
N GLY A 234 -9.85 -9.97 -2.06
CA GLY A 234 -9.67 -8.67 -2.71
C GLY A 234 -8.68 -7.74 -2.00
N GLY A 235 -8.17 -8.14 -0.82
CA GLY A 235 -7.25 -7.35 -0.01
C GLY A 235 -7.90 -6.63 1.18
N LEU A 236 -9.21 -6.84 1.41
CA LEU A 236 -9.87 -6.29 2.61
C LEU A 236 -9.27 -6.90 3.88
N SER A 237 -8.93 -6.04 4.83
CA SER A 237 -8.46 -6.46 6.15
C SER A 237 -8.84 -5.43 7.20
N ALA A 238 -8.83 -5.83 8.47
CA ALA A 238 -9.10 -4.92 9.58
C ALA A 238 -8.10 -3.74 9.60
N ASN A 239 -6.85 -3.96 9.20
CA ASN A 239 -5.82 -2.92 9.06
C ASN A 239 -6.18 -1.91 7.96
N LEU A 240 -6.68 -2.37 6.81
CA LEU A 240 -7.12 -1.50 5.72
C LEU A 240 -8.34 -0.68 6.15
N CYS A 241 -9.34 -1.31 6.77
CA CYS A 241 -10.54 -0.63 7.26
C CYS A 241 -10.21 0.46 8.28
N GLU A 242 -9.36 0.16 9.27
CA GLU A 242 -8.91 1.17 10.23
C GLU A 242 -8.13 2.32 9.59
N ALA A 243 -7.28 2.02 8.61
CA ALA A 243 -6.56 3.05 7.89
C ALA A 243 -7.53 4.01 7.17
N LEU A 244 -8.60 3.48 6.57
CA LEU A 244 -9.66 4.28 5.93
C LEU A 244 -10.45 5.12 6.94
N VAL A 245 -10.84 4.55 8.08
CA VAL A 245 -11.51 5.27 9.17
C VAL A 245 -10.62 6.39 9.69
N LYS A 246 -9.33 6.11 9.88
CA LYS A 246 -8.32 7.09 10.32
C LYS A 246 -8.09 8.22 9.31
N ILE A 247 -8.21 7.95 8.01
CA ILE A 247 -8.19 8.99 6.97
C ILE A 247 -9.45 9.87 7.06
N GLY A 248 -10.61 9.26 7.31
CA GLY A 248 -11.88 9.96 7.42
C GLY A 248 -12.00 10.87 8.63
N GLY A 249 -11.32 10.54 9.74
CA GLY A 249 -11.47 11.26 11.01
C GLY A 249 -12.81 10.96 11.70
N GLU A 250 -12.98 11.43 12.94
CA GLU A 250 -14.16 11.10 13.75
C GLU A 250 -15.46 11.75 13.23
N ASP A 251 -15.39 12.94 12.62
CA ASP A 251 -16.55 13.70 12.12
C ASP A 251 -16.36 14.24 10.68
N GLY A 252 -15.41 13.67 9.92
CA GLY A 252 -15.09 14.17 8.59
C GLY A 252 -16.18 13.84 7.56
N PRO A 253 -16.42 14.68 6.55
CA PRO A 253 -17.45 14.47 5.53
C PRO A 253 -17.12 13.35 4.51
N GLY A 254 -16.13 12.51 4.80
CA GLY A 254 -15.60 11.50 3.89
C GLY A 254 -14.55 12.03 2.93
N PHE A 255 -14.14 11.18 1.99
CA PHE A 255 -13.07 11.44 1.03
C PHE A 255 -13.24 10.61 -0.24
N SER A 256 -12.43 10.91 -1.27
CA SER A 256 -12.34 10.07 -2.46
C SER A 256 -10.91 9.74 -2.83
N PHE A 257 -10.75 8.58 -3.46
CA PHE A 257 -9.53 8.11 -4.08
C PHE A 257 -9.68 8.07 -5.60
N ASP A 258 -8.72 8.65 -6.29
CA ASP A 258 -8.54 8.52 -7.73
C ASP A 258 -7.19 7.85 -8.03
N PHE A 259 -7.10 7.17 -9.17
CA PHE A 259 -5.90 6.46 -9.59
C PHE A 259 -5.50 6.90 -11.00
N ALA A 260 -4.21 7.12 -11.22
CA ALA A 260 -3.66 7.24 -12.56
C ALA A 260 -2.49 6.27 -12.71
N TRP A 261 -2.61 5.37 -13.68
CA TRP A 261 -1.63 4.32 -13.91
C TRP A 261 -0.51 4.81 -14.80
N SER A 262 0.70 4.30 -14.56
CA SER A 262 1.80 4.58 -15.47
C SER A 262 1.49 4.06 -16.88
N PRO A 263 1.71 4.87 -17.93
CA PRO A 263 1.55 4.45 -19.32
C PRO A 263 2.57 3.39 -19.76
N ASP A 264 3.67 3.20 -19.03
CA ASP A 264 4.66 2.16 -19.34
C ASP A 264 4.14 0.74 -19.09
N LEU A 265 3.11 0.63 -18.25
CA LEU A 265 2.37 -0.59 -17.99
C LEU A 265 0.89 -0.21 -18.04
N PRO A 266 0.26 -0.11 -19.22
CA PRO A 266 -1.13 0.30 -19.31
C PRO A 266 -2.06 -0.71 -18.62
N VAL A 267 -3.17 -0.21 -18.08
CA VAL A 267 -4.27 -1.08 -17.61
C VAL A 267 -5.38 -1.09 -18.66
N GLU A 268 -5.94 -2.25 -18.94
CA GLU A 268 -6.99 -2.40 -19.95
C GLU A 268 -8.35 -1.86 -19.49
N GLN A 269 -8.58 -1.88 -18.17
CA GLN A 269 -9.88 -1.55 -17.59
C GLN A 269 -9.92 -0.11 -17.05
N PRO A 270 -11.03 0.61 -17.29
CA PRO A 270 -11.20 1.94 -16.71
C PRO A 270 -11.22 1.84 -15.19
N THR A 271 -10.49 2.75 -14.55
CA THR A 271 -10.35 2.80 -13.09
C THR A 271 -11.17 3.97 -12.57
N HIS A 272 -12.35 3.67 -12.02
CA HIS A 272 -13.26 4.69 -11.52
C HIS A 272 -12.87 5.21 -10.13
N PRO A 273 -13.15 6.49 -9.84
CA PRO A 273 -13.01 7.07 -8.50
C PRO A 273 -13.77 6.28 -7.43
N ILE A 274 -13.18 6.17 -6.24
CA ILE A 274 -13.79 5.51 -5.08
C ILE A 274 -14.09 6.56 -4.03
N ARG A 275 -15.37 6.76 -3.70
CA ARG A 275 -15.81 7.64 -2.63
C ARG A 275 -16.22 6.83 -1.40
N LEU A 276 -15.80 7.29 -0.23
CA LEU A 276 -16.25 6.80 1.07
C LEU A 276 -16.84 7.97 1.86
N ALA A 277 -18.11 7.86 2.20
CA ALA A 277 -18.88 8.82 2.99
C ALA A 277 -19.00 8.34 4.46
N PRO A 278 -19.44 9.19 5.39
CA PRO A 278 -19.47 8.87 6.82
C PRO A 278 -20.19 7.55 7.18
N PRO A 279 -21.37 7.21 6.63
CA PRO A 279 -22.02 5.93 6.95
C PRO A 279 -21.19 4.71 6.55
N GLN A 280 -20.44 4.80 5.45
CA GLN A 280 -19.54 3.72 5.06
C GLN A 280 -18.35 3.60 6.01
N LEU A 281 -17.81 4.73 6.49
CA LEU A 281 -16.71 4.72 7.45
C LEU A 281 -17.14 4.11 8.80
N GLU A 282 -18.36 4.40 9.27
CA GLU A 282 -18.93 3.77 10.46
C GLU A 282 -19.06 2.24 10.29
N ALA A 283 -19.56 1.79 9.14
CA ALA A 283 -19.64 0.35 8.83
C ALA A 283 -18.25 -0.31 8.74
N LEU A 284 -17.26 0.39 8.17
CA LEU A 284 -15.87 -0.09 8.10
C LEU A 284 -15.23 -0.20 9.48
N ASP A 285 -15.49 0.74 10.40
CA ASP A 285 -15.02 0.70 11.78
C ASP A 285 -15.62 -0.50 12.53
N ALA A 286 -16.94 -0.70 12.41
CA ALA A 286 -17.62 -1.87 12.97
C ALA A 286 -17.06 -3.19 12.41
N GLY A 287 -16.85 -3.27 11.09
CA GLY A 287 -16.26 -4.44 10.43
C GLY A 287 -14.82 -4.72 10.87
N ALA A 288 -13.99 -3.67 11.02
CA ALA A 288 -12.63 -3.82 11.53
C ALA A 288 -12.60 -4.39 12.96
N LYS A 289 -13.49 -3.88 13.82
CA LYS A 289 -13.67 -4.36 15.20
C LYS A 289 -14.13 -5.82 15.24
N ASP A 290 -15.09 -6.21 14.41
CA ASP A 290 -15.54 -7.60 14.30
C ASP A 290 -14.43 -8.54 13.83
N LEU A 291 -13.75 -8.19 12.74
CA LEU A 291 -12.62 -8.97 12.22
C LEU A 291 -11.55 -9.17 13.31
N ARG A 292 -11.22 -8.13 14.09
CA ARG A 292 -10.27 -8.28 15.18
C ARG A 292 -10.79 -9.10 16.35
N ALA A 293 -12.05 -8.92 16.72
CA ALA A 293 -12.66 -9.68 17.81
C ALA A 293 -12.68 -11.18 17.50
N ARG A 294 -12.99 -11.54 16.24
CA ARG A 294 -13.08 -12.93 15.78
C ARG A 294 -11.74 -13.55 15.41
N LEU A 295 -10.82 -12.79 14.80
CA LEU A 295 -9.63 -13.33 14.12
C LEU A 295 -8.31 -12.69 14.55
N GLY A 296 -8.33 -11.60 15.32
CA GLY A 296 -7.26 -10.61 15.33
C GLY A 296 -6.20 -10.69 16.41
N ARG A 297 -5.80 -11.89 16.86
CA ARG A 297 -4.66 -11.96 17.77
C ARG A 297 -3.67 -13.02 17.33
N ARG A 298 -3.12 -12.86 16.13
CA ARG A 298 -2.06 -13.72 15.61
C ARG A 298 -0.71 -13.37 16.21
N ASP A 299 0.21 -14.33 16.27
CA ASP A 299 1.61 -14.10 16.65
C ASP A 299 1.83 -13.48 18.05
N MET A 300 0.91 -13.72 18.97
CA MET A 300 1.01 -13.26 20.35
C MET A 300 2.07 -14.03 21.12
N THR A 301 2.89 -13.31 21.88
CA THR A 301 3.86 -13.89 22.81
C THR A 301 3.27 -13.91 24.21
N LEU A 302 3.12 -15.10 24.78
CA LEU A 302 2.71 -15.37 26.15
C LEU A 302 3.93 -15.76 26.97
N LEU A 303 4.21 -15.00 28.04
CA LEU A 303 5.17 -15.38 29.06
C LEU A 303 4.43 -15.87 30.31
N GLY A 304 4.84 -17.01 30.85
CA GLY A 304 4.35 -17.45 32.16
C GLY A 304 4.73 -18.88 32.52
N SER A 305 3.99 -19.47 33.45
CA SER A 305 4.28 -20.82 33.96
C SER A 305 3.23 -21.82 33.48
N VAL A 306 3.66 -23.04 33.17
CA VAL A 306 2.75 -24.16 32.91
C VAL A 306 2.01 -24.49 34.22
N VAL A 307 0.68 -24.57 34.19
CA VAL A 307 -0.15 -24.87 35.38
C VAL A 307 -1.04 -26.10 35.23
N ARG A 308 -1.13 -26.66 34.03
CA ARG A 308 -1.88 -27.89 33.76
C ARG A 308 -1.33 -28.59 32.53
N LEU A 309 -1.18 -29.89 32.64
CA LEU A 309 -0.81 -30.80 31.56
C LEU A 309 -1.85 -31.92 31.49
N HIS A 310 -2.30 -32.25 30.29
CA HIS A 310 -3.22 -33.36 30.08
C HIS A 310 -2.96 -34.03 28.75
N ARG A 311 -2.81 -35.36 28.76
CA ARG A 311 -2.66 -36.18 27.56
C ARG A 311 -3.23 -37.57 27.86
N GLU A 312 -4.08 -38.07 26.97
CA GLU A 312 -4.71 -39.40 27.13
C GLU A 312 -3.77 -40.54 26.73
N LEU A 313 -2.94 -40.31 25.71
CA LEU A 313 -1.98 -41.29 25.21
C LEU A 313 -0.56 -41.02 25.74
N PRO A 314 0.33 -42.02 25.81
CA PRO A 314 1.71 -41.79 26.26
C PRO A 314 2.56 -41.00 25.26
N HIS A 315 2.13 -40.90 24.00
CA HIS A 315 2.84 -40.22 22.90
C HIS A 315 1.86 -39.37 22.09
N GLY A 316 2.39 -38.44 21.29
CA GLY A 316 1.59 -37.52 20.47
C GLY A 316 1.25 -36.20 21.16
N PRO A 317 0.35 -35.41 20.55
CA PRO A 317 0.01 -34.07 21.02
C PRO A 317 -0.70 -34.11 22.37
N GLY A 318 -0.53 -33.04 23.16
CA GLY A 318 -1.12 -32.94 24.48
C GLY A 318 -1.60 -31.53 24.81
N ALA A 319 -2.64 -31.44 25.64
CA ALA A 319 -3.21 -30.19 26.08
C ALA A 319 -2.40 -29.60 27.24
N VAL A 320 -2.03 -28.32 27.11
CA VAL A 320 -1.26 -27.56 28.09
C VAL A 320 -2.01 -26.30 28.45
N THR A 321 -1.97 -25.89 29.73
CA THR A 321 -2.45 -24.58 30.17
C THR A 321 -1.30 -23.81 30.78
N VAL A 322 -1.04 -22.62 30.24
CA VAL A 322 -0.04 -21.67 30.75
C VAL A 322 -0.78 -20.54 31.46
N ALA A 323 -0.35 -20.18 32.66
CA ALA A 323 -0.82 -19.00 33.37
C ALA A 323 0.24 -17.90 33.24
N GLY A 324 -0.12 -16.79 32.61
CA GLY A 324 0.87 -15.79 32.22
C GLY A 324 0.27 -14.50 31.70
N TYR A 325 1.12 -13.64 31.15
CA TYR A 325 0.77 -12.36 30.56
C TYR A 325 1.26 -12.29 29.11
N PHE A 326 0.51 -11.54 28.30
CA PHE A 326 0.89 -11.24 26.93
C PHE A 326 1.69 -9.95 26.90
N ASP A 327 2.74 -9.92 26.08
CA ASP A 327 3.69 -8.80 25.98
C ASP A 327 3.04 -7.45 25.57
N ASP A 328 1.93 -7.51 24.82
CA ASP A 328 1.22 -6.34 24.27
C ASP A 328 0.10 -5.79 25.18
N ARG A 329 0.02 -6.20 26.46
CA ARG A 329 -1.00 -5.66 27.38
C ARG A 329 -0.40 -4.85 28.51
N ASP A 330 -0.76 -3.56 28.53
CA ASP A 330 -0.52 -2.57 29.59
C ASP A 330 -1.30 -2.85 30.91
N GLY A 331 -1.55 -4.12 31.22
CA GLY A 331 -2.39 -4.53 32.35
C GLY A 331 -2.00 -5.92 32.85
N ARG A 332 -1.21 -5.94 33.93
CA ARG A 332 -0.62 -7.09 34.65
C ARG A 332 -1.63 -8.07 35.28
N LYS A 333 -2.71 -8.45 34.59
CA LYS A 333 -3.62 -9.52 35.07
C LYS A 333 -3.24 -10.84 34.41
N PRO A 334 -2.66 -11.80 35.15
CA PRO A 334 -2.33 -13.11 34.60
C PRO A 334 -3.60 -13.82 34.12
N ARG A 335 -3.53 -14.45 32.95
CA ARG A 335 -4.62 -15.24 32.35
C ARG A 335 -4.17 -16.67 32.15
N ARG A 336 -5.13 -17.59 32.26
CA ARG A 336 -4.94 -19.01 31.92
C ARG A 336 -5.26 -19.19 30.45
N VAL A 337 -4.28 -19.64 29.68
CA VAL A 337 -4.37 -19.82 28.23
C VAL A 337 -4.14 -21.29 27.91
N ARG A 338 -5.08 -21.90 27.18
CA ARG A 338 -5.00 -23.30 26.76
C ARG A 338 -4.34 -23.43 25.39
N MET A 339 -3.56 -24.47 25.18
CA MET A 339 -2.96 -24.77 23.88
C MET A 339 -2.77 -26.27 23.72
N THR A 340 -2.65 -26.72 22.48
CA THR A 340 -2.21 -28.07 22.16
C THR A 340 -0.79 -27.99 21.64
N LEU A 341 0.12 -28.71 22.28
CA LEU A 341 1.51 -28.82 21.85
C LEU A 341 1.74 -30.16 21.18
N ASP A 342 2.69 -30.21 20.26
CA ASP A 342 3.18 -31.47 19.70
C ASP A 342 3.91 -32.30 20.76
N HIS A 343 4.38 -33.50 20.39
CA HIS A 343 5.05 -34.39 21.33
C HIS A 343 6.30 -33.77 21.98
N HIS A 344 7.08 -33.01 21.22
CA HIS A 344 8.37 -32.47 21.64
C HIS A 344 8.18 -31.28 22.59
N ASP A 345 7.36 -30.31 22.19
CA ASP A 345 7.07 -29.12 22.99
C ASP A 345 6.23 -29.46 24.22
N TYR A 346 5.37 -30.48 24.16
CA TYR A 346 4.72 -31.02 25.35
C TYR A 346 5.74 -31.58 26.35
N GLY A 347 6.78 -32.26 25.88
CA GLY A 347 7.89 -32.75 26.70
C GLY A 347 8.59 -31.61 27.44
N LYS A 348 8.92 -30.52 26.73
CA LYS A 348 9.49 -29.30 27.33
C LYS A 348 8.56 -28.70 28.38
N ALA A 349 7.26 -28.60 28.10
CA ALA A 349 6.27 -28.08 29.02
C ALA A 349 6.18 -28.91 30.31
N ALA A 350 6.31 -30.24 30.21
CA ALA A 350 6.32 -31.14 31.36
C ALA A 350 7.56 -30.98 32.25
N GLU A 351 8.73 -30.75 31.65
CA GLU A 351 9.96 -30.46 32.37
C GLU A 351 9.90 -29.08 33.06
N ALA A 352 9.45 -28.05 32.34
CA ALA A 352 9.29 -26.70 32.88
C ALA A 352 8.30 -26.68 34.05
N HIS A 353 7.15 -27.37 33.94
CA HIS A 353 6.19 -27.51 35.03
C HIS A 353 6.78 -28.17 36.28
N ARG A 354 7.64 -29.17 36.11
CA ARG A 354 8.29 -29.87 37.22
C ARG A 354 9.32 -29.01 37.95
N ARG A 355 10.04 -28.15 37.20
CA ARG A 355 11.10 -27.29 37.72
C ARG A 355 10.62 -25.92 38.19
N GLY A 356 9.43 -25.50 37.76
CA GLY A 356 8.95 -24.13 37.99
C GLY A 356 9.54 -23.10 37.02
N ASP A 357 10.12 -23.54 35.90
CA ASP A 357 10.66 -22.64 34.88
C ASP A 357 9.53 -21.88 34.15
N GLU A 358 9.83 -20.67 33.69
CA GLU A 358 8.93 -19.92 32.82
C GLU A 358 9.04 -20.39 31.36
N VAL A 359 7.96 -20.19 30.60
CA VAL A 359 7.88 -20.52 29.19
C VAL A 359 7.46 -19.29 28.39
N VAL A 360 8.06 -19.14 27.22
CA VAL A 360 7.68 -18.19 26.19
C VAL A 360 7.00 -18.96 25.08
N VAL A 361 5.73 -18.65 24.84
CA VAL A 361 4.92 -19.28 23.79
C VAL A 361 4.51 -18.23 22.78
N ARG A 362 4.81 -18.45 21.51
CA ARG A 362 4.34 -17.61 20.40
C ARG A 362 3.30 -18.33 19.58
N GLY A 363 2.14 -17.71 19.36
CA GLY A 363 1.08 -18.28 18.52
C GLY A 363 -0.15 -17.38 18.43
N ASP A 364 -1.21 -17.91 17.83
CA ASP A 364 -2.44 -17.18 17.55
C ASP A 364 -3.43 -17.31 18.70
N LEU A 365 -3.66 -16.22 19.43
CA LEU A 365 -4.63 -16.13 20.51
C LEU A 365 -6.06 -16.11 19.96
N VAL A 366 -6.80 -17.17 20.26
CA VAL A 366 -8.24 -17.28 20.01
C VAL A 366 -9.00 -17.19 21.33
N VAL A 367 -10.18 -16.58 21.32
CA VAL A 367 -11.09 -16.58 22.48
C VAL A 367 -12.36 -17.29 22.07
N GLN A 368 -12.59 -18.50 22.58
CA GLN A 368 -13.80 -19.28 22.31
C GLN A 368 -14.56 -19.48 23.63
N GLY A 369 -15.83 -19.05 23.67
CA GLY A 369 -16.70 -19.23 24.85
C GLY A 369 -16.16 -18.62 26.15
N GLY A 370 -15.44 -17.49 26.06
CA GLY A 370 -14.83 -16.82 27.22
C GLY A 370 -13.50 -17.43 27.70
N VAL A 371 -13.04 -18.53 27.10
CA VAL A 371 -11.74 -19.14 27.41
C VAL A 371 -10.71 -18.69 26.37
N ALA A 372 -9.56 -18.22 26.84
CA ALA A 372 -8.42 -17.89 25.99
C ALA A 372 -7.65 -19.16 25.60
N GLY A 373 -7.34 -19.31 24.32
CA GLY A 373 -6.48 -20.37 23.81
C GLY A 373 -5.45 -19.85 22.81
N LEU A 374 -4.29 -20.50 22.72
CA LEU A 374 -3.31 -20.28 21.67
C LEU A 374 -3.39 -21.44 20.67
N GLN A 375 -3.45 -21.09 19.38
CA GLN A 375 -3.41 -21.97 18.22
C GLN A 375 -2.19 -21.63 17.36
N ASN A 376 -1.89 -22.46 16.34
CA ASN A 376 -0.75 -22.26 15.43
C ASN A 376 0.54 -21.88 16.18
N ILE A 377 0.95 -22.73 17.13
CA ILE A 377 2.11 -22.45 17.98
C ILE A 377 3.35 -22.39 17.09
N ALA A 378 3.90 -21.19 16.93
CA ALA A 378 5.08 -20.92 16.10
C ALA A 378 6.37 -21.21 16.87
N ALA A 379 6.37 -21.03 18.19
CA ALA A 379 7.51 -21.34 19.04
C ALA A 379 7.10 -21.63 20.48
N PHE A 380 7.76 -22.61 21.10
CA PHE A 380 7.70 -22.89 22.53
C PHE A 380 9.12 -23.01 23.10
N THR A 381 9.48 -22.06 23.96
CA THR A 381 10.82 -21.96 24.56
C THR A 381 10.72 -21.94 26.08
N VAL A 382 11.65 -22.62 26.75
CA VAL A 382 11.75 -22.62 28.22
C VAL A 382 12.83 -21.63 28.63
N HIS A 383 12.48 -20.69 29.51
CA HIS A 383 13.42 -19.80 30.18
C HIS A 383 13.69 -20.34 31.59
N ARG A 384 14.94 -20.78 31.82
CA ARG A 384 15.38 -21.16 33.16
C ARG A 384 15.44 -19.92 34.02
N MET A 385 14.77 -19.96 35.16
CA MET A 385 15.03 -19.00 36.22
C MET A 385 16.33 -19.44 36.91
N SER A 386 17.39 -18.67 36.74
CA SER A 386 18.60 -18.84 37.54
C SER A 386 18.27 -18.52 39.01
N GLU A 387 18.55 -19.48 39.90
CA GLU A 387 18.45 -19.33 41.37
C GLU A 387 19.29 -18.18 41.90
#